data_AF-A0A8C9AZX9-F1
#
_entry.id   AF-A0A8C9AZX9-F1
#
_cell.length_a   1.000
_cell.length_b   1.000
_cell.length_c   1.000
_cell.angle_alpha   90.00
_cell.angle_beta   90.00
_cell.angle_gamma   90.00
#
_symmetry.space_group_name_H-M   'P 1'
#
loop_
_entity.id
_entity.type
_entity.pdbx_description
1 polymer ?
#
loop_
_entity_poly.entity_id
_entity_poly.type
_entity_poly.pdbx_seq_one_letter_code
_entity_poly.pdbx_strand_id
1 'polypeptide(L)'
;VSSLTKVICAQQCSGRCRGKSPSDCCHNQCAAGCTGPRESDCLVCRRFRDEATCKDTCPPLMLYNPTTYQMDVNSEGKYSFGATCVKKCPRNYVVTDHGSCVRACGSDSYEVEEDNIRKCKKCEGPCRKVCNGIGIGEFKDTLSINATNIKYFRNCTSISGDLHILPVAFRGDSFTRTPPLDPKELDILRTVKEITGFLLIQAWPENRTDLHAFENLEIIRGRTKQHGQFSLAVVGLNITSLGLRSLREISDGDVIISGNKNLCYANTINWKKLFGTSSQKTKIINNRVENNCKATGHVCHSLCSPAGCWGPEPRDCVSCRSVSRGRECVERCSVLEGEPREFVEGSECVQCHAECLPQAMNVTCTGRGPDHCIQCAHYIDGPHCVRTCPAGVMGENSTLVWKYADASRVCRLCHPNCTYGCDGPGLPGCPNGGPKIPSIATGIVGGLLLVVVVALGIGLFLRR
;
A
#
# COMPACT_ATOMS: atom_id res chain seq x y z
N VAL A 1 -33.67 24.15 32.08
CA VAL A 1 -34.33 23.34 31.04
C VAL A 1 -34.14 24.05 29.71
N SER A 2 -33.12 23.67 28.94
CA SER A 2 -32.89 24.26 27.62
C SER A 2 -33.92 23.66 26.66
N SER A 3 -34.96 24.42 26.33
CA SER A 3 -35.95 24.02 25.32
C SER A 3 -35.23 23.82 23.99
N LEU A 4 -35.09 22.57 23.53
CA LEU A 4 -34.60 22.26 22.20
C LEU A 4 -35.71 22.63 21.19
N THR A 5 -35.59 23.78 20.54
CA THR A 5 -36.53 24.24 19.51
C THR A 5 -36.25 23.52 18.19
N LYS A 6 -36.71 22.27 18.07
CA LYS A 6 -36.69 21.57 16.78
C LYS A 6 -37.80 22.15 15.90
N VAL A 7 -37.43 23.04 14.97
CA VAL A 7 -38.35 23.53 13.93
C VAL A 7 -38.66 22.38 12.98
N ILE A 8 -39.95 22.08 12.78
CA ILE A 8 -40.41 21.10 11.81
C ILE A 8 -40.37 21.76 10.43
N CYS A 9 -39.45 21.32 9.57
CA CYS A 9 -39.30 21.84 8.22
C CYS A 9 -40.38 21.31 7.27
N ALA A 10 -40.60 22.03 6.17
CA ALA A 10 -41.41 21.55 5.07
C ALA A 10 -40.82 20.24 4.48
N GLN A 11 -41.66 19.35 3.96
CA GLN A 11 -41.22 18.07 3.40
C GLN A 11 -40.28 18.22 2.20
N GLN A 12 -40.34 19.35 1.49
CA GLN A 12 -39.49 19.64 0.34
C GLN A 12 -38.05 20.07 0.73
N CYS A 13 -37.80 20.38 2.01
CA CYS A 13 -36.46 20.79 2.42
C CYS A 13 -35.51 19.59 2.45
N SER A 14 -34.34 19.75 1.82
CA SER A 14 -33.28 18.73 1.79
C SER A 14 -32.52 18.56 3.12
N GLY A 15 -32.76 19.44 4.10
CA GLY A 15 -32.06 19.41 5.38
C GLY A 15 -32.65 20.36 6.43
N ARG A 16 -31.97 21.49 6.67
CA ARG A 16 -32.37 22.49 7.66
C ARG A 16 -33.33 23.52 7.07
N CYS A 17 -34.01 24.26 7.95
CA CYS A 17 -34.88 25.36 7.59
C CYS A 17 -34.86 26.43 8.69
N ARG A 18 -35.24 27.66 8.32
CA ARG A 18 -35.48 28.76 9.26
C ARG A 18 -36.94 28.87 9.71
N GLY A 19 -37.85 28.13 9.06
CA GLY A 19 -39.31 28.21 9.26
C GLY A 19 -40.03 27.01 8.64
N LYS A 20 -41.37 26.99 8.75
CA LYS A 20 -42.22 25.87 8.30
C LYS A 20 -42.57 25.95 6.80
N SER A 21 -42.34 27.08 6.15
CA SER A 21 -42.64 27.27 4.72
C SER A 21 -41.56 26.64 3.84
N PRO A 22 -41.89 26.12 2.64
CA PRO A 22 -40.88 25.71 1.65
C PRO A 22 -39.89 26.83 1.27
N SER A 23 -40.29 28.09 1.37
CA SER A 23 -39.40 29.26 1.14
C SER A 23 -38.34 29.44 2.22
N ASP A 24 -38.47 28.75 3.35
CA ASP A 24 -37.58 28.83 4.50
C ASP A 24 -36.56 27.67 4.52
N CYS A 25 -36.49 26.87 3.46
CA CYS A 25 -35.47 25.84 3.36
C CYS A 25 -34.07 26.47 3.26
N CYS A 26 -33.13 25.91 4.01
CA CYS A 26 -31.72 26.29 3.93
C CYS A 26 -31.03 25.57 2.78
N HIS A 27 -29.88 26.09 2.37
CA HIS A 27 -28.99 25.39 1.45
C HIS A 27 -28.58 24.01 2.01
N ASN A 28 -28.35 23.03 1.13
CA ASN A 28 -28.02 21.65 1.52
C ASN A 28 -26.68 21.55 2.29
N GLN A 29 -25.79 22.53 2.08
CA GLN A 29 -24.50 22.66 2.77
C GLN A 29 -24.59 23.35 4.14
N CYS A 30 -25.78 23.73 4.62
CA CYS A 30 -25.94 24.29 5.97
C CYS A 30 -26.11 23.17 7.02
N ALA A 31 -25.35 23.23 8.12
CA ALA A 31 -25.39 22.21 9.18
C ALA A 31 -26.39 22.52 10.31
N ALA A 32 -26.39 23.74 10.82
CA ALA A 32 -27.17 24.14 11.99
C ALA A 32 -28.48 24.87 11.63
N GLY A 33 -28.42 25.76 10.64
CA GLY A 33 -29.50 26.63 10.20
C GLY A 33 -28.95 27.66 9.22
N CYS A 34 -29.79 28.61 8.80
CA CYS A 34 -29.43 29.63 7.83
C CYS A 34 -30.16 30.95 8.09
N THR A 35 -29.58 32.05 7.62
CA THR A 35 -30.24 33.36 7.55
C THR A 35 -31.00 33.56 6.24
N GLY A 36 -30.63 32.80 5.20
CA GLY A 36 -31.21 32.82 3.86
C GLY A 36 -30.98 31.49 3.12
N PRO A 37 -31.48 31.37 1.87
CA PRO A 37 -31.45 30.11 1.14
C PRO A 37 -30.10 29.81 0.46
N ARG A 38 -29.16 30.76 0.41
CA ARG A 38 -27.88 30.60 -0.32
C ARG A 38 -26.83 29.87 0.52
N GLU A 39 -25.81 29.34 -0.14
CA GLU A 39 -24.65 28.70 0.50
C GLU A 39 -23.78 29.65 1.33
N SER A 40 -23.88 30.96 1.11
CA SER A 40 -23.26 32.02 1.92
C SER A 40 -24.02 32.34 3.20
N ASP A 41 -25.27 31.92 3.29
CA ASP A 41 -26.20 32.34 4.35
C ASP A 41 -26.30 31.29 5.46
N CYS A 42 -25.47 30.25 5.41
CA CYS A 42 -25.42 29.20 6.43
C CYS A 42 -24.82 29.75 7.73
N LEU A 43 -25.43 29.39 8.87
CA LEU A 43 -24.87 29.71 10.18
C LEU A 43 -23.54 28.96 10.42
N VAL A 44 -23.49 27.69 9.98
CA VAL A 44 -22.30 26.84 10.02
C VAL A 44 -22.35 25.91 8.81
N CYS A 45 -21.20 25.73 8.15
CA CYS A 45 -21.06 24.82 7.03
C CYS A 45 -21.11 23.36 7.47
N ARG A 46 -21.79 22.53 6.68
CA ARG A 46 -21.92 21.08 6.91
C ARG A 46 -20.63 20.32 6.66
N ARG A 47 -19.85 20.75 5.67
CA ARG A 47 -18.58 20.15 5.26
C ARG A 47 -17.45 21.15 5.38
N PHE A 48 -17.20 21.94 4.34
CA PHE A 48 -16.11 22.90 4.32
C PHE A 48 -16.61 24.33 4.16
N ARG A 49 -15.94 25.26 4.84
CA ARG A 49 -16.07 26.69 4.63
C ARG A 49 -14.95 27.17 3.71
N ASP A 50 -15.32 27.63 2.53
CA ASP A 50 -14.43 28.29 1.60
C ASP A 50 -14.70 29.80 1.66
N GLU A 51 -13.88 30.51 2.43
CA GLU A 51 -14.09 31.94 2.72
C GLU A 51 -15.47 32.22 3.33
N ALA A 52 -16.41 32.78 2.55
CA ALA A 52 -17.76 33.11 2.98
C ALA A 52 -18.83 32.09 2.53
N THR A 53 -18.48 31.06 1.75
CA THR A 53 -19.44 30.07 1.23
C THR A 53 -19.20 28.68 1.79
N CYS A 54 -20.27 27.90 1.92
CA CYS A 54 -20.22 26.51 2.35
C CYS A 54 -20.20 25.57 1.15
N LYS A 55 -19.13 24.79 1.02
CA LYS A 55 -18.92 23.84 -0.09
C LYS A 55 -18.83 22.40 0.43
N ASP A 56 -19.22 21.45 -0.41
CA ASP A 56 -19.16 20.02 -0.09
C ASP A 56 -17.71 19.49 -0.07
N THR A 57 -16.87 20.02 -0.97
CA THR A 57 -15.43 19.77 -1.07
C THR A 57 -14.68 21.07 -1.31
N CYS A 58 -13.43 21.15 -0.86
CA CYS A 58 -12.56 22.27 -1.24
C CYS A 58 -12.23 22.23 -2.74
N PRO A 59 -11.92 23.38 -3.36
CA PRO A 59 -11.42 23.44 -4.73
C PRO A 59 -10.26 22.47 -4.95
N PRO A 60 -10.38 21.50 -5.88
CA PRO A 60 -9.38 20.46 -6.05
C PRO A 60 -8.05 21.06 -6.53
N LEU A 61 -6.94 20.43 -6.14
CA LEU A 61 -5.60 20.90 -6.51
C LEU A 61 -5.24 20.62 -7.97
N MET A 62 -5.92 19.66 -8.58
CA MET A 62 -5.72 19.26 -9.97
C MET A 62 -7.07 19.29 -10.70
N LEU A 63 -7.08 19.77 -11.94
CA LEU A 63 -8.23 19.80 -12.83
C LEU A 63 -8.00 18.89 -14.01
N TYR A 64 -9.06 18.23 -14.48
CA TYR A 64 -9.01 17.46 -15.69
C TYR A 64 -9.11 18.40 -16.91
N ASN A 65 -8.10 18.38 -17.77
CA ASN A 65 -8.11 19.15 -19.01
C ASN A 65 -8.72 18.30 -20.15
N PRO A 66 -9.89 18.68 -20.69
CA PRO A 66 -10.56 17.89 -21.71
C PRO A 66 -9.84 17.86 -23.07
N THR A 67 -8.90 18.78 -23.31
CA THR A 67 -8.15 18.88 -24.56
C THR A 67 -6.95 17.95 -24.56
N THR A 68 -6.22 17.89 -23.44
CA THR A 68 -5.01 17.08 -23.29
C THR A 68 -5.27 15.72 -22.64
N TYR A 69 -6.45 15.52 -22.03
CA TYR A 69 -6.81 14.33 -21.27
C TYR A 69 -5.86 14.08 -20.07
N GLN A 70 -5.28 15.15 -19.54
CA GLN A 70 -4.34 15.12 -18.42
C GLN A 70 -4.90 15.88 -17.21
N MET A 71 -4.27 15.66 -16.05
CA MET A 71 -4.56 16.41 -14.84
C MET A 71 -3.60 17.60 -14.73
N ASP A 72 -4.13 18.82 -14.84
CA ASP A 72 -3.37 20.07 -14.76
C ASP A 72 -3.52 20.70 -13.36
N VAL A 73 -2.52 21.47 -12.94
CA VAL A 73 -2.54 22.14 -11.63
C VAL A 73 -3.62 23.24 -11.61
N ASN A 74 -4.51 23.19 -10.62
CA ASN A 74 -5.53 24.21 -10.40
C ASN A 74 -4.94 25.45 -9.73
N SER A 75 -4.97 26.60 -10.39
CA SER A 75 -4.56 27.88 -9.79
C SER A 75 -5.47 28.32 -8.63
N GLU A 76 -6.73 27.87 -8.62
CA GLU A 76 -7.70 28.12 -7.54
C GLU A 76 -7.74 27.00 -6.50
N GLY A 77 -6.88 25.99 -6.62
CA GLY A 77 -6.81 24.85 -5.70
C GLY A 77 -6.59 25.28 -4.26
N LYS A 78 -7.34 24.68 -3.33
CA LYS A 78 -7.22 24.95 -1.89
C LYS A 78 -7.10 23.64 -1.13
N TYR A 79 -6.25 23.64 -0.12
CA TYR A 79 -6.11 22.54 0.82
C TYR A 79 -7.24 22.56 1.84
N SER A 80 -7.64 21.37 2.31
CA SER A 80 -8.57 21.26 3.43
C SER A 80 -7.81 21.33 4.75
N PHE A 81 -8.21 22.24 5.64
CA PHE A 81 -7.69 22.36 7.00
C PHE A 81 -8.87 22.27 7.98
N GLY A 82 -9.06 21.09 8.56
CA GLY A 82 -10.26 20.78 9.34
C GLY A 82 -11.52 20.94 8.48
N ALA A 83 -12.40 21.87 8.86
CA ALA A 83 -13.62 22.20 8.12
C ALA A 83 -13.50 23.50 7.28
N THR A 84 -12.28 23.91 6.92
CA THR A 84 -12.03 25.15 6.15
C THR A 84 -11.13 24.89 4.95
N CYS A 85 -11.28 25.67 3.88
CA CYS A 85 -10.42 25.62 2.69
C CYS A 85 -9.38 26.75 2.73
N VAL A 86 -8.10 26.42 2.53
CA VAL A 86 -6.97 27.36 2.64
C VAL A 86 -6.02 27.24 1.44
N LYS A 87 -5.48 28.37 0.96
CA LYS A 87 -4.51 28.37 -0.16
C LYS A 87 -3.15 27.75 0.21
N LYS A 88 -2.76 27.85 1.48
CA LYS A 88 -1.52 27.28 2.01
C LYS A 88 -1.80 26.66 3.37
N CYS A 89 -1.23 25.49 3.63
CA CYS A 89 -1.30 24.90 4.95
C CYS A 89 -0.57 25.79 5.98
N PRO A 90 -1.05 25.87 7.23
CA PRO A 90 -0.36 26.58 8.30
C PRO A 90 1.07 26.04 8.52
N ARG A 91 1.94 26.86 9.10
CA ARG A 91 3.29 26.41 9.50
C ARG A 91 3.16 25.21 10.45
N ASN A 92 4.01 24.20 10.28
CA ASN A 92 4.00 22.93 11.03
C ASN A 92 2.90 21.93 10.68
N TYR A 93 2.26 22.09 9.53
CA TYR A 93 1.38 21.07 8.94
C TYR A 93 2.01 20.45 7.70
N VAL A 94 1.58 19.22 7.41
CA VAL A 94 2.03 18.38 6.30
C VAL A 94 0.83 18.12 5.38
N VAL A 95 1.07 18.07 4.08
CA VAL A 95 0.06 17.87 3.04
C VAL A 95 -0.07 16.39 2.71
N THR A 96 -1.28 15.85 2.74
CA THR A 96 -1.58 14.48 2.26
C THR A 96 -1.74 14.45 0.74
N ASP A 97 -1.65 13.27 0.11
CA ASP A 97 -1.99 13.07 -1.32
C ASP A 97 -3.38 13.59 -1.71
N HIS A 98 -4.35 13.56 -0.79
CA HIS A 98 -5.70 14.07 -1.00
C HIS A 98 -5.86 15.60 -0.79
N GLY A 99 -4.77 16.35 -0.64
CA GLY A 99 -4.81 17.80 -0.46
C GLY A 99 -5.31 18.26 0.91
N SER A 100 -5.10 17.49 1.97
CA SER A 100 -5.47 17.85 3.35
C SER A 100 -4.26 18.25 4.19
N CYS A 101 -4.42 19.24 5.06
CA CYS A 101 -3.40 19.69 6.02
C CYS A 101 -3.52 18.90 7.33
N VAL A 102 -2.56 18.02 7.62
CA VAL A 102 -2.50 17.20 8.83
C VAL A 102 -1.28 17.55 9.68
N ARG A 103 -1.31 17.24 10.98
CA ARG A 103 -0.18 17.52 11.90
C ARG A 103 0.98 16.54 11.71
N ALA A 104 0.68 15.32 11.30
CA ALA A 104 1.64 14.25 11.05
C ALA A 104 1.05 13.29 10.01
N CYS A 105 1.92 12.61 9.28
CA CYS A 105 1.51 11.57 8.36
C CYS A 105 0.92 10.35 9.09
N GLY A 106 0.13 9.56 8.36
CA GLY A 106 -0.35 8.26 8.84
C GLY A 106 0.79 7.29 9.09
N SER A 107 0.52 6.19 9.80
CA SER A 107 1.52 5.17 10.14
C SER A 107 2.11 4.43 8.93
N ASP A 108 1.46 4.55 7.77
CA ASP A 108 1.82 3.97 6.47
C ASP A 108 2.53 4.96 5.54
N SER A 109 2.80 6.18 6.01
CA SER A 109 3.41 7.26 5.23
C SER A 109 4.53 7.96 6.02
N TYR A 110 5.45 8.59 5.30
CA TYR A 110 6.53 9.38 5.88
C TYR A 110 6.52 10.81 5.32
N GLU A 111 7.06 11.74 6.10
CA GLU A 111 7.17 13.15 5.73
C GLU A 111 8.37 13.34 4.80
N VAL A 112 8.12 13.97 3.66
CA VAL A 112 9.15 14.42 2.72
C VAL A 112 8.98 15.90 2.46
N GLU A 113 10.09 16.61 2.25
CA GLU A 113 10.06 18.00 1.83
C GLU A 113 10.33 18.08 0.33
N GLU A 114 9.33 18.52 -0.43
CA GLU A 114 9.42 18.76 -1.87
C GLU A 114 8.93 20.18 -2.16
N ASP A 115 9.71 20.96 -2.89
CA ASP A 115 9.36 22.34 -3.26
C ASP A 115 9.04 23.25 -2.04
N ASN A 116 9.75 23.06 -0.92
CA ASN A 116 9.49 23.71 0.37
C ASN A 116 8.10 23.42 0.97
N ILE A 117 7.42 22.37 0.50
CA ILE A 117 6.15 21.88 1.04
C ILE A 117 6.40 20.50 1.64
N ARG A 118 6.01 20.34 2.90
CA ARG A 118 6.08 19.04 3.59
C ARG A 118 4.88 18.22 3.15
N LYS A 119 5.14 17.07 2.53
CA LYS A 119 4.13 16.15 1.99
C LYS A 119 4.25 14.78 2.66
N CYS A 120 3.15 14.06 2.75
CA CYS A 120 3.13 12.66 3.16
C CYS A 120 3.23 11.77 1.93
N LYS A 121 4.30 10.98 1.83
CA LYS A 121 4.41 9.92 0.83
C LYS A 121 4.23 8.56 1.49
N LYS A 122 3.51 7.66 0.81
CA LYS A 122 3.37 6.27 1.26
C LYS A 122 4.72 5.57 1.28
N CYS A 123 4.95 4.76 2.31
CA CYS A 123 6.16 3.96 2.43
C CYS A 123 6.15 2.79 1.43
N GLU A 124 7.32 2.47 0.86
CA GLU A 124 7.51 1.25 0.07
C GLU A 124 7.68 0.04 1.01
N GLY A 125 6.55 -0.58 1.34
CA GLY A 125 6.46 -1.62 2.36
C GLY A 125 6.36 -1.01 3.77
N PRO A 126 6.86 -1.69 4.83
CA PRO A 126 6.80 -1.17 6.19
C PRO A 126 7.56 0.16 6.32
N CYS A 127 6.94 1.17 6.93
CA CYS A 127 7.59 2.46 7.17
C CYS A 127 8.83 2.33 8.04
N ARG A 128 9.79 3.22 7.81
CA ARG A 128 11.06 3.22 8.53
C ARG A 128 10.82 3.44 10.03
N LYS A 129 11.06 2.39 10.82
CA LYS A 129 11.06 2.45 12.28
C LYS A 129 12.43 1.99 12.78
N VAL A 130 13.10 2.87 13.49
CA VAL A 130 14.40 2.57 14.13
C VAL A 130 14.14 2.06 15.55
N CYS A 131 14.74 0.94 15.89
CA CYS A 131 14.61 0.28 17.19
C CYS A 131 15.99 0.00 17.79
N ASN A 132 16.11 0.01 19.10
CA ASN A 132 17.38 -0.30 19.76
C ASN A 132 17.73 -1.78 19.59
N GLY A 133 19.01 -2.08 19.39
CA GLY A 133 19.54 -3.43 19.42
C GLY A 133 19.84 -3.90 20.85
N ILE A 134 20.16 -5.19 20.98
CA ILE A 134 20.61 -5.80 22.23
C ILE A 134 21.88 -5.09 22.72
N GLY A 135 21.97 -4.85 24.04
CA GLY A 135 23.09 -4.13 24.65
C GLY A 135 22.97 -2.59 24.63
N ILE A 136 21.88 -2.04 24.07
CA ILE A 136 21.66 -0.58 23.98
C ILE A 136 20.31 -0.19 24.58
N GLY A 137 20.27 0.94 25.29
CA GLY A 137 19.05 1.55 25.80
C GLY A 137 18.27 0.62 26.74
N GLU A 138 17.03 0.32 26.37
CA GLU A 138 16.14 -0.60 27.09
C GLU A 138 16.64 -2.05 27.14
N PHE A 139 17.58 -2.43 26.26
CA PHE A 139 18.17 -3.77 26.19
C PHE A 139 19.61 -3.85 26.71
N LYS A 140 20.08 -2.85 27.47
CA LYS A 140 21.47 -2.77 27.95
C LYS A 140 21.94 -4.02 28.70
N ASP A 141 21.12 -4.54 29.60
CA ASP A 141 21.45 -5.72 30.44
C ASP A 141 20.86 -7.02 29.85
N THR A 142 20.37 -6.97 28.62
CA THR A 142 19.78 -8.12 27.93
C THR A 142 20.85 -8.88 27.16
N LEU A 143 20.92 -10.20 27.34
CA LEU A 143 21.90 -11.05 26.65
C LEU A 143 21.48 -11.44 25.22
N SER A 144 20.19 -11.67 24.99
CA SER A 144 19.63 -12.21 23.74
C SER A 144 18.23 -11.68 23.50
N ILE A 145 17.81 -11.67 22.23
CA ILE A 145 16.38 -11.64 21.88
C ILE A 145 15.71 -12.82 22.57
N ASN A 146 14.59 -12.60 23.27
CA ASN A 146 13.88 -13.58 24.07
C ASN A 146 12.37 -13.30 24.09
N ALA A 147 11.58 -14.17 24.73
CA ALA A 147 10.12 -14.09 24.76
C ALA A 147 9.58 -12.76 25.35
N THR A 148 10.33 -12.13 26.25
CA THR A 148 9.92 -10.89 26.94
C THR A 148 10.16 -9.66 26.06
N ASN A 149 11.27 -9.61 25.32
CA ASN A 149 11.67 -8.43 24.55
C ASN A 149 11.31 -8.48 23.06
N ILE A 150 11.03 -9.65 22.47
CA ILE A 150 10.85 -9.79 21.02
C ILE A 150 9.70 -8.91 20.47
N LYS A 151 8.68 -8.66 21.30
CA LYS A 151 7.51 -7.83 20.93
C LYS A 151 7.85 -6.36 20.68
N TYR A 152 8.94 -5.85 21.27
CA TYR A 152 9.42 -4.48 21.03
C TYR A 152 9.96 -4.30 19.60
N PHE A 153 10.40 -5.40 18.97
CA PHE A 153 10.89 -5.41 17.59
C PHE A 153 9.76 -5.37 16.54
N ARG A 154 8.49 -5.28 16.95
CA ARG A 154 7.35 -5.21 16.02
C ARG A 154 7.45 -3.98 15.11
N ASN A 155 7.33 -4.23 13.80
CA ASN A 155 7.42 -3.25 12.72
C ASN A 155 8.77 -2.51 12.65
N CYS A 156 9.81 -3.01 13.31
CA CYS A 156 11.15 -2.43 13.21
C CYS A 156 11.74 -2.75 11.84
N THR A 157 12.23 -1.72 11.15
CA THR A 157 12.89 -1.87 9.84
C THR A 157 14.38 -1.68 9.92
N SER A 158 14.86 -0.93 10.93
CA SER A 158 16.28 -0.66 11.16
C SER A 158 16.60 -0.87 12.63
N ILE A 159 17.61 -1.67 12.92
CA ILE A 159 18.09 -1.93 14.28
C ILE A 159 19.34 -1.09 14.53
N SER A 160 19.22 -0.17 15.48
CA SER A 160 20.33 0.62 16.00
C SER A 160 21.04 -0.16 17.11
N GLY A 161 22.02 -0.97 16.70
CA GLY A 161 22.80 -1.82 17.59
C GLY A 161 22.93 -3.25 17.06
N ASP A 162 23.10 -4.17 17.98
CA ASP A 162 23.39 -5.57 17.70
C ASP A 162 22.14 -6.45 17.84
N LEU A 163 22.11 -7.60 17.18
CA LEU A 163 21.12 -8.64 17.42
C LEU A 163 21.83 -9.93 17.84
N HIS A 164 21.46 -10.44 19.02
CA HIS A 164 21.96 -11.69 19.56
C HIS A 164 20.83 -12.71 19.67
N ILE A 165 21.03 -13.90 19.10
CA ILE A 165 20.11 -15.03 19.23
C ILE A 165 20.89 -16.21 19.78
N LEU A 166 20.73 -16.44 21.08
CA LEU A 166 21.51 -17.39 21.88
C LEU A 166 20.65 -18.57 22.34
N PRO A 167 21.25 -19.73 22.72
CA PRO A 167 20.49 -20.90 23.19
C PRO A 167 19.56 -20.62 24.37
N VAL A 168 19.93 -19.67 25.24
CA VAL A 168 19.13 -19.28 26.41
C VAL A 168 17.75 -18.72 26.02
N ALA A 169 17.62 -18.12 24.83
CA ALA A 169 16.33 -17.62 24.33
C ALA A 169 15.30 -18.73 24.18
N PHE A 170 15.70 -19.89 23.64
CA PHE A 170 14.81 -21.02 23.38
C PHE A 170 14.66 -21.96 24.57
N ARG A 171 15.64 -22.00 25.49
CA ARG A 171 15.53 -22.78 26.74
C ARG A 171 14.75 -22.05 27.82
N GLY A 172 14.67 -20.72 27.72
CA GLY A 172 14.24 -19.85 28.82
C GLY A 172 15.36 -19.65 29.84
N ASP A 173 15.17 -18.67 30.71
CA ASP A 173 16.10 -18.33 31.78
C ASP A 173 15.35 -18.16 33.09
N SER A 174 15.65 -19.03 34.06
CA SER A 174 15.03 -19.00 35.38
C SER A 174 15.51 -17.81 36.22
N PHE A 175 16.73 -17.32 36.02
CA PHE A 175 17.29 -16.21 36.79
C PHE A 175 16.58 -14.90 36.45
N THR A 176 16.42 -14.61 35.16
CA THR A 176 15.66 -13.43 34.69
C THR A 176 14.15 -13.67 34.64
N ARG A 177 13.67 -14.87 35.01
CA ARG A 177 12.26 -15.31 34.91
C ARG A 177 11.69 -15.15 33.50
N THR A 178 12.53 -15.41 32.50
CA THR A 178 12.16 -15.31 31.08
C THR A 178 11.73 -16.68 30.55
N PRO A 179 10.51 -16.84 30.01
CA PRO A 179 10.08 -18.10 29.43
C PRO A 179 10.82 -18.41 28.11
N PRO A 180 10.77 -19.68 27.65
CA PRO A 180 11.20 -20.06 26.31
C PRO A 180 10.54 -19.23 25.21
N LEU A 181 11.33 -18.76 24.23
CA LEU A 181 10.84 -18.08 23.05
C LEU A 181 10.07 -19.03 22.13
N ASP A 182 8.85 -18.66 21.74
CA ASP A 182 8.12 -19.37 20.67
C ASP A 182 8.81 -19.11 19.32
N PRO A 183 9.26 -20.17 18.60
CA PRO A 183 9.86 -20.05 17.27
C PRO A 183 9.06 -19.22 16.26
N LYS A 184 7.73 -19.14 16.39
CA LYS A 184 6.87 -18.33 15.51
C LYS A 184 7.06 -16.84 15.73
N GLU A 185 7.43 -16.41 16.94
CA GLU A 185 7.63 -14.98 17.22
C GLU A 185 8.86 -14.41 16.49
N LEU A 186 9.78 -15.25 16.00
CA LEU A 186 10.89 -14.81 15.14
C LEU A 186 10.40 -14.17 13.84
N ASP A 187 9.19 -14.48 13.36
CA ASP A 187 8.59 -13.84 12.18
C ASP A 187 8.43 -12.33 12.35
N ILE A 188 8.43 -11.81 13.59
CA ILE A 188 8.42 -10.38 13.89
C ILE A 188 9.62 -9.67 13.25
N LEU A 189 10.77 -10.35 13.14
CA LEU A 189 12.00 -9.78 12.59
C LEU A 189 11.99 -9.71 11.05
N ARG A 190 10.99 -10.28 10.36
CA ARG A 190 10.88 -10.23 8.89
C ARG A 190 10.78 -8.81 8.34
N THR A 191 10.40 -7.81 9.15
CA THR A 191 10.38 -6.41 8.72
C THR A 191 11.75 -5.75 8.74
N VAL A 192 12.75 -6.35 9.39
CA VAL A 192 14.10 -5.79 9.53
C VAL A 192 14.82 -5.83 8.18
N LYS A 193 15.20 -4.64 7.70
CA LYS A 193 15.98 -4.43 6.48
C LYS A 193 17.43 -4.03 6.76
N GLU A 194 17.71 -3.47 7.94
CA GLU A 194 19.03 -2.92 8.27
C GLU A 194 19.40 -3.22 9.72
N ILE A 195 20.66 -3.61 9.94
CA ILE A 195 21.28 -3.72 11.26
C ILE A 195 22.53 -2.84 11.28
N THR A 196 22.62 -1.88 12.21
CA THR A 196 23.78 -0.97 12.26
C THR A 196 25.00 -1.59 12.94
N GLY A 197 24.78 -2.54 13.84
CA GLY A 197 25.82 -3.29 14.53
C GLY A 197 26.12 -4.62 13.85
N PHE A 198 26.15 -5.70 14.63
CA PHE A 198 26.35 -7.07 14.14
C PHE A 198 25.14 -7.99 14.37
N LEU A 199 25.09 -9.08 13.60
CA LEU A 199 24.11 -10.16 13.76
C LEU A 199 24.83 -11.43 14.23
N LEU A 200 24.49 -11.91 15.43
CA LEU A 200 25.02 -13.14 16.03
C LEU A 200 23.90 -14.14 16.26
N ILE A 201 24.00 -15.31 15.64
CA ILE A 201 23.07 -16.42 15.76
C ILE A 201 23.85 -17.67 16.18
N GLN A 202 23.64 -18.07 17.44
CA GLN A 202 24.22 -19.29 18.04
C GLN A 202 23.16 -20.35 18.36
N ALA A 203 21.89 -20.01 18.20
CA ALA A 203 20.78 -20.96 18.28
C ALA A 203 19.69 -20.58 17.29
N TRP A 204 19.00 -21.59 16.78
CA TRP A 204 17.87 -21.45 15.88
C TRP A 204 16.93 -22.63 16.06
N PRO A 205 15.62 -22.49 15.81
CA PRO A 205 14.68 -23.59 15.92
C PRO A 205 15.06 -24.75 14.98
N GLU A 206 15.14 -25.98 15.50
CA GLU A 206 15.60 -27.14 14.74
C GLU A 206 14.66 -27.54 13.59
N ASN A 207 13.38 -27.18 13.69
CA ASN A 207 12.37 -27.42 12.66
C ASN A 207 12.40 -26.39 11.51
N ARG A 208 13.32 -25.42 11.54
CA ARG A 208 13.50 -24.42 10.48
C ARG A 208 14.78 -24.70 9.70
N THR A 209 14.65 -24.71 8.37
CA THR A 209 15.72 -25.06 7.44
C THR A 209 16.59 -23.87 7.02
N ASP A 210 16.15 -22.65 7.30
CA ASP A 210 16.83 -21.41 6.95
C ASP A 210 16.64 -20.30 8.00
N LEU A 211 17.28 -19.14 7.79
CA LEU A 211 17.13 -17.95 8.61
C LEU A 211 15.94 -17.07 8.13
N HIS A 212 14.77 -17.67 7.89
CA HIS A 212 13.56 -17.01 7.33
C HIS A 212 13.24 -15.63 7.92
N ALA A 213 13.48 -15.43 9.21
CA ALA A 213 13.22 -14.16 9.90
C ALA A 213 14.02 -12.97 9.32
N PHE A 214 15.15 -13.24 8.65
CA PHE A 214 16.04 -12.23 8.08
C PHE A 214 16.04 -12.24 6.55
N GLU A 215 15.01 -12.80 5.91
CA GLU A 215 14.93 -12.87 4.44
C GLU A 215 14.90 -11.47 3.77
N ASN A 216 14.47 -10.44 4.50
CA ASN A 216 14.39 -9.04 4.06
C ASN A 216 15.56 -8.18 4.55
N LEU A 217 16.54 -8.77 5.25
CA LEU A 217 17.72 -8.05 5.70
C LEU A 217 18.58 -7.68 4.49
N GLU A 218 18.74 -6.38 4.24
CA GLU A 218 19.44 -5.82 3.09
C GLU A 218 20.89 -5.46 3.44
N ILE A 219 21.11 -4.88 4.63
CA ILE A 219 22.40 -4.29 5.02
C ILE A 219 22.75 -4.64 6.47
N ILE A 220 23.99 -5.08 6.68
CA ILE A 220 24.64 -5.13 8.02
C ILE A 220 25.81 -4.15 8.01
N ARG A 221 25.77 -3.09 8.82
CA ARG A 221 26.81 -2.06 8.79
C ARG A 221 28.07 -2.44 9.56
N GLY A 222 27.97 -3.25 10.60
CA GLY A 222 29.11 -3.68 11.40
C GLY A 222 29.81 -2.54 12.16
N ARG A 223 29.10 -1.49 12.60
CA ARG A 223 29.71 -0.40 13.39
C ARG A 223 30.24 -0.90 14.74
N THR A 224 29.55 -1.90 15.29
CA THR A 224 29.97 -2.77 16.38
C THR A 224 30.15 -4.19 15.84
N LYS A 225 30.99 -5.00 16.48
CA LYS A 225 31.38 -6.34 16.01
C LYS A 225 31.52 -7.30 17.17
N GLN A 226 31.15 -8.56 16.97
CA GLN A 226 31.35 -9.60 17.96
C GLN A 226 32.84 -9.85 18.16
N HIS A 227 33.28 -9.77 19.42
CA HIS A 227 34.69 -9.75 19.81
C HIS A 227 35.54 -8.74 19.02
N GLY A 228 34.94 -7.63 18.57
CA GLY A 228 35.64 -6.62 17.78
C GLY A 228 35.98 -7.03 16.34
N GLN A 229 35.54 -8.20 15.87
CA GLN A 229 35.94 -8.75 14.57
C GLN A 229 34.75 -9.07 13.64
N PHE A 230 33.73 -9.79 14.11
CA PHE A 230 32.69 -10.33 13.23
C PHE A 230 31.42 -9.48 13.22
N SER A 231 30.95 -9.09 12.03
CA SER A 231 29.66 -8.40 11.85
C SER A 231 28.51 -9.35 11.51
N LEU A 232 28.83 -10.55 11.01
CA LEU A 232 27.88 -11.65 10.85
C LEU A 232 28.47 -12.94 11.40
N ALA A 233 27.76 -13.56 12.34
CA ALA A 233 28.17 -14.82 12.95
C ALA A 233 26.99 -15.82 12.98
N VAL A 234 27.14 -16.93 12.26
CA VAL A 234 26.15 -18.02 12.17
C VAL A 234 26.82 -19.33 12.59
N VAL A 235 26.58 -19.75 13.83
CA VAL A 235 27.40 -20.79 14.48
C VAL A 235 26.54 -21.90 15.07
N GLY A 236 26.86 -23.15 14.73
CA GLY A 236 26.31 -24.34 15.40
C GLY A 236 24.82 -24.60 15.17
N LEU A 237 24.27 -24.17 14.02
CA LEU A 237 22.84 -24.31 13.70
C LEU A 237 22.54 -25.58 12.89
N ASN A 238 21.27 -26.02 12.92
CA ASN A 238 20.78 -27.18 12.16
C ASN A 238 20.18 -26.82 10.79
N ILE A 239 20.46 -25.63 10.27
CA ILE A 239 19.92 -25.12 8.99
C ILE A 239 20.59 -25.81 7.79
N THR A 240 19.86 -25.87 6.67
CA THR A 240 20.33 -26.39 5.37
C THR A 240 20.77 -25.29 4.41
N SER A 241 20.20 -24.09 4.55
CA SER A 241 20.51 -22.90 3.74
C SER A 241 20.50 -21.65 4.62
N LEU A 242 21.11 -20.54 4.16
CA LEU A 242 21.11 -19.29 4.92
C LEU A 242 19.79 -18.53 4.75
N GLY A 243 19.24 -18.46 3.53
CA GLY A 243 17.99 -17.75 3.26
C GLY A 243 18.07 -16.22 3.34
N LEU A 244 19.27 -15.63 3.40
CA LEU A 244 19.50 -14.17 3.47
C LEU A 244 19.38 -13.50 2.09
N ARG A 245 18.27 -13.74 1.39
CA ARG A 245 18.10 -13.43 -0.04
C ARG A 245 18.13 -11.94 -0.40
N SER A 246 17.83 -11.05 0.55
CA SER A 246 17.88 -9.60 0.31
C SER A 246 19.24 -8.98 0.64
N LEU A 247 20.16 -9.75 1.24
CA LEU A 247 21.42 -9.22 1.74
C LEU A 247 22.30 -8.81 0.57
N ARG A 248 22.58 -7.51 0.48
CA ARG A 248 23.37 -6.90 -0.59
C ARG A 248 24.65 -6.24 -0.11
N GLU A 249 24.75 -5.94 1.19
CA GLU A 249 25.92 -5.25 1.74
C GLU A 249 26.22 -5.67 3.18
N ILE A 250 27.49 -5.91 3.47
CA ILE A 250 28.09 -5.97 4.79
C ILE A 250 29.19 -4.91 4.83
N SER A 251 28.86 -3.72 5.35
CA SER A 251 29.71 -2.53 5.18
C SER A 251 31.08 -2.68 5.85
N ASP A 252 31.15 -3.39 6.98
CA ASP A 252 32.40 -3.64 7.70
C ASP A 252 32.30 -4.88 8.61
N GLY A 253 33.44 -5.44 9.04
CA GLY A 253 33.56 -6.63 9.89
C GLY A 253 33.56 -7.96 9.14
N ASP A 254 34.20 -8.95 9.73
CA ASP A 254 34.36 -10.29 9.15
C ASP A 254 33.08 -11.12 9.26
N VAL A 255 32.99 -12.16 8.45
CA VAL A 255 31.88 -13.13 8.47
C VAL A 255 32.38 -14.48 8.97
N ILE A 256 31.72 -15.04 9.99
CA ILE A 256 31.98 -16.40 10.47
C ILE A 256 30.73 -17.27 10.33
N ILE A 257 30.87 -18.37 9.60
CA ILE A 257 29.80 -19.36 9.41
C ILE A 257 30.42 -20.72 9.72
N SER A 258 30.12 -21.27 10.90
CA SER A 258 30.84 -22.46 11.35
C SER A 258 30.03 -23.45 12.18
N GLY A 259 30.32 -24.73 12.02
CA GLY A 259 29.70 -25.80 12.82
C GLY A 259 28.26 -26.10 12.41
N ASN A 260 27.80 -25.62 11.25
CA ASN A 260 26.45 -25.85 10.75
C ASN A 260 26.45 -27.14 9.89
N LYS A 261 26.23 -28.28 10.54
CA LYS A 261 26.49 -29.62 9.94
C LYS A 261 25.74 -29.91 8.65
N ASN A 262 24.54 -29.35 8.49
CA ASN A 262 23.66 -29.56 7.34
C ASN A 262 23.70 -28.43 6.31
N LEU A 263 24.41 -27.34 6.60
CA LEU A 263 24.40 -26.14 5.79
C LEU A 263 25.14 -26.35 4.47
N CYS A 264 24.43 -26.12 3.37
CA CYS A 264 24.95 -25.99 2.02
C CYS A 264 24.89 -24.51 1.57
N TYR A 265 25.30 -24.22 0.32
CA TYR A 265 25.18 -22.92 -0.35
C TYR A 265 26.08 -21.77 0.12
N ALA A 266 26.53 -21.74 1.38
CA ALA A 266 27.33 -20.64 1.92
C ALA A 266 28.62 -20.35 1.12
N ASN A 267 29.22 -21.38 0.51
CA ASN A 267 30.43 -21.26 -0.32
C ASN A 267 30.15 -20.73 -1.74
N THR A 268 28.89 -20.74 -2.20
CA THR A 268 28.53 -20.29 -3.56
C THR A 268 28.52 -18.77 -3.68
N ILE A 269 28.37 -18.07 -2.56
CA ILE A 269 28.28 -16.61 -2.51
C ILE A 269 29.67 -16.00 -2.68
N ASN A 270 29.79 -15.06 -3.62
CA ASN A 270 30.98 -14.22 -3.70
C ASN A 270 30.94 -13.09 -2.66
N TRP A 271 31.32 -13.43 -1.41
CA TRP A 271 31.28 -12.52 -0.26
C TRP A 271 32.03 -11.20 -0.47
N LYS A 272 33.09 -11.18 -1.29
CA LYS A 272 33.83 -9.95 -1.60
C LYS A 272 32.97 -8.89 -2.27
N LYS A 273 31.89 -9.27 -2.97
CA LYS A 273 30.94 -8.33 -3.57
C LYS A 273 29.99 -7.71 -2.55
N LEU A 274 29.81 -8.34 -1.39
CA LEU A 274 28.99 -7.81 -0.29
C LEU A 274 29.81 -6.90 0.63
N PHE A 275 31.13 -7.05 0.66
CA PHE A 275 32.01 -6.31 1.56
C PHE A 275 32.20 -4.86 1.13
N GLY A 276 32.05 -3.95 2.11
CA GLY A 276 32.32 -2.52 1.92
C GLY A 276 33.80 -2.17 2.03
N THR A 277 34.61 -2.97 2.72
CA THR A 277 36.05 -2.75 2.91
C THR A 277 36.88 -3.93 2.44
N SER A 278 38.09 -3.65 1.91
CA SER A 278 38.97 -4.67 1.31
C SER A 278 39.64 -5.60 2.33
N SER A 279 39.67 -5.23 3.60
CA SER A 279 40.28 -5.99 4.69
C SER A 279 39.39 -7.10 5.25
N GLN A 280 38.08 -7.08 4.95
CA GLN A 280 37.11 -8.06 5.43
C GLN A 280 37.43 -9.48 4.95
N LYS A 281 37.21 -10.45 5.84
CA LYS A 281 37.47 -11.87 5.59
C LYS A 281 36.25 -12.73 5.92
N THR A 282 36.22 -13.91 5.31
CA THR A 282 35.27 -14.96 5.62
C THR A 282 35.95 -16.12 6.33
N LYS A 283 35.28 -16.69 7.33
CA LYS A 283 35.67 -17.93 8.01
C LYS A 283 34.51 -18.92 7.93
N ILE A 284 34.46 -19.66 6.82
CA ILE A 284 33.41 -20.64 6.53
C ILE A 284 34.02 -22.04 6.66
N ILE A 285 33.88 -22.65 7.82
CA ILE A 285 34.55 -23.92 8.18
C ILE A 285 33.64 -24.83 9.00
N ASN A 286 33.88 -26.14 8.99
CA ASN A 286 33.09 -27.12 9.75
C ASN A 286 31.58 -27.12 9.41
N ASN A 287 31.24 -26.78 8.17
CA ASN A 287 29.89 -26.95 7.62
C ASN A 287 29.84 -28.22 6.75
N ARG A 288 28.71 -28.51 6.11
CA ARG A 288 28.61 -29.66 5.20
C ARG A 288 29.61 -29.52 4.06
N VAL A 289 30.33 -30.60 3.74
CA VAL A 289 31.33 -30.62 2.66
C VAL A 289 30.65 -30.37 1.31
N GLU A 290 31.22 -29.49 0.50
CA GLU A 290 30.63 -29.03 -0.77
C GLU A 290 30.30 -30.18 -1.74
N ASN A 291 31.19 -31.17 -1.86
CA ASN A 291 30.96 -32.34 -2.71
C ASN A 291 29.74 -33.16 -2.26
N ASN A 292 29.48 -33.24 -0.95
CA ASN A 292 28.30 -33.94 -0.42
C ASN A 292 27.02 -33.15 -0.69
N CYS A 293 27.08 -31.82 -0.66
CA CYS A 293 25.96 -30.97 -1.09
C CYS A 293 25.64 -31.21 -2.58
N LYS A 294 26.66 -31.18 -3.45
CA LYS A 294 26.48 -31.46 -4.89
C LYS A 294 25.92 -32.86 -5.16
N ALA A 295 26.44 -33.88 -4.48
CA ALA A 295 25.99 -35.27 -4.64
C ALA A 295 24.53 -35.50 -4.23
N THR A 296 23.99 -34.65 -3.35
CA THR A 296 22.59 -34.72 -2.90
C THR A 296 21.68 -33.69 -3.58
N GLY A 297 22.16 -33.03 -4.64
CA GLY A 297 21.37 -32.06 -5.39
C GLY A 297 21.20 -30.70 -4.69
N HIS A 298 21.90 -30.45 -3.58
CA HIS A 298 21.91 -29.15 -2.91
C HIS A 298 22.83 -28.16 -3.63
N VAL A 299 22.40 -27.72 -4.82
CA VAL A 299 23.07 -26.75 -5.69
C VAL A 299 22.12 -25.61 -6.02
N CYS A 300 22.67 -24.48 -6.49
CA CYS A 300 21.84 -23.35 -6.91
C CYS A 300 20.89 -23.73 -8.05
N HIS A 301 19.73 -23.08 -8.07
CA HIS A 301 18.76 -23.25 -9.16
C HIS A 301 19.40 -22.97 -10.52
N SER A 302 18.93 -23.65 -11.57
CA SER A 302 19.44 -23.48 -12.95
C SER A 302 19.26 -22.07 -13.53
N LEU A 303 18.34 -21.30 -12.94
CA LEU A 303 18.05 -19.91 -13.29
C LEU A 303 18.94 -18.89 -12.56
N CYS A 304 19.73 -19.33 -11.56
CA CYS A 304 20.68 -18.47 -10.89
C CYS A 304 21.88 -18.17 -11.79
N SER A 305 22.40 -16.95 -11.70
CA SER A 305 23.67 -16.59 -12.32
C SER A 305 24.86 -17.24 -11.57
N PRO A 306 26.08 -17.18 -12.13
CA PRO A 306 27.30 -17.63 -11.43
C PRO A 306 27.64 -16.83 -10.15
N ALA A 307 26.85 -15.82 -9.77
CA ALA A 307 27.05 -15.05 -8.55
C ALA A 307 26.72 -15.83 -7.26
N GLY A 308 26.04 -16.99 -7.38
CA GLY A 308 25.68 -17.85 -6.27
C GLY A 308 24.21 -17.72 -5.85
N CYS A 309 23.87 -18.39 -4.74
CA CYS A 309 22.52 -18.43 -4.20
C CYS A 309 22.53 -18.63 -2.68
N TRP A 310 21.46 -18.17 -2.03
CA TRP A 310 21.24 -18.29 -0.59
C TRP A 310 20.50 -19.57 -0.19
N GLY A 311 20.09 -20.39 -1.18
CA GLY A 311 19.26 -21.57 -1.06
C GLY A 311 18.95 -22.19 -2.44
N PRO A 312 18.15 -23.28 -2.48
CA PRO A 312 17.86 -24.00 -3.72
C PRO A 312 16.85 -23.32 -4.64
N GLU A 313 16.02 -22.41 -4.14
CA GLU A 313 14.87 -21.90 -4.88
C GLU A 313 15.26 -20.80 -5.90
N PRO A 314 14.48 -20.58 -6.97
CA PRO A 314 14.73 -19.49 -7.93
C PRO A 314 14.68 -18.08 -7.30
N ARG A 315 14.04 -17.95 -6.14
CA ARG A 315 13.97 -16.72 -5.33
C ARG A 315 15.19 -16.49 -4.44
N ASP A 316 16.07 -17.49 -4.34
CA ASP A 316 17.26 -17.44 -3.49
C ASP A 316 18.53 -17.08 -4.28
N CYS A 317 18.42 -16.89 -5.59
CA CYS A 317 19.55 -16.47 -6.42
C CYS A 317 20.04 -15.08 -6.01
N VAL A 318 21.37 -14.88 -6.01
CA VAL A 318 21.97 -13.54 -5.84
C VAL A 318 21.63 -12.62 -7.02
N SER A 319 21.62 -13.19 -8.23
CA SER A 319 21.08 -12.54 -9.42
C SER A 319 20.62 -13.59 -10.43
N CYS A 320 19.67 -13.21 -11.29
CA CYS A 320 19.11 -14.09 -12.30
C CYS A 320 19.99 -14.20 -13.54
N ARG A 321 19.97 -15.37 -14.19
CA ARG A 321 20.61 -15.58 -15.49
C ARG A 321 19.83 -14.92 -16.64
N SER A 322 18.51 -14.97 -16.57
CA SER A 322 17.60 -14.43 -17.60
C SER A 322 16.85 -13.21 -17.05
N VAL A 323 15.60 -13.38 -16.64
CA VAL A 323 14.73 -12.30 -16.14
C VAL A 323 14.22 -12.61 -14.74
N SER A 324 13.75 -11.59 -14.03
CA SER A 324 13.12 -11.74 -12.72
C SER A 324 11.66 -11.31 -12.75
N ARG A 325 10.80 -12.04 -12.03
CA ARG A 325 9.45 -11.60 -11.69
C ARG A 325 9.43 -11.25 -10.21
N GLY A 326 9.53 -9.95 -9.91
CA GLY A 326 9.77 -9.49 -8.55
C GLY A 326 11.08 -10.06 -8.00
N ARG A 327 11.00 -10.95 -7.01
CA ARG A 327 12.19 -11.56 -6.37
C ARG A 327 12.55 -12.95 -6.90
N GLU A 328 11.77 -13.49 -7.82
CA GLU A 328 11.93 -14.86 -8.30
C GLU A 328 12.52 -14.85 -9.71
N CYS A 329 13.60 -15.59 -9.93
CA CYS A 329 14.16 -15.76 -11.27
C CYS A 329 13.26 -16.65 -12.10
N VAL A 330 12.94 -16.21 -13.32
CA VAL A 330 12.09 -16.94 -14.26
C VAL A 330 12.74 -17.01 -15.63
N GLU A 331 12.40 -18.04 -16.40
CA GLU A 331 13.00 -18.26 -17.71
C GLU A 331 12.57 -17.18 -18.73
N ARG A 332 11.29 -16.79 -18.68
CA ARG A 332 10.68 -15.81 -19.59
C ARG A 332 9.52 -15.07 -18.92
N CYS A 333 9.30 -13.82 -19.34
CA CYS A 333 8.13 -13.02 -18.94
C CYS A 333 6.89 -13.41 -19.77
N SER A 334 5.69 -13.12 -19.25
CA SER A 334 4.41 -13.41 -19.88
C SER A 334 4.02 -12.36 -20.93
N VAL A 335 4.87 -12.23 -21.95
CA VAL A 335 4.73 -11.21 -23.01
C VAL A 335 3.64 -11.57 -24.01
N LEU A 336 3.72 -12.78 -24.59
CA LEU A 336 2.80 -13.27 -25.63
C LEU A 336 1.69 -14.16 -25.07
N GLU A 337 1.96 -14.83 -23.96
CA GLU A 337 1.10 -15.81 -23.30
C GLU A 337 1.31 -15.76 -21.78
N GLY A 338 0.29 -16.18 -21.03
CA GLY A 338 0.29 -16.19 -19.58
C GLY A 338 -0.50 -15.03 -18.96
N GLU A 339 -0.85 -15.20 -17.69
CA GLU A 339 -1.61 -14.25 -16.89
C GLU A 339 -0.90 -14.07 -15.54
N PRO A 340 -0.67 -12.82 -15.07
CA PRO A 340 -0.96 -11.56 -15.76
C PRO A 340 -0.02 -11.31 -16.95
N ARG A 341 -0.46 -10.48 -17.91
CA ARG A 341 0.37 -10.03 -19.03
C ARG A 341 1.47 -9.07 -18.59
N GLU A 342 2.64 -9.21 -19.19
CA GLU A 342 3.86 -8.50 -18.79
C GLU A 342 4.58 -7.91 -20.00
N PHE A 343 5.44 -6.94 -19.72
CA PHE A 343 6.47 -6.47 -20.63
C PHE A 343 7.83 -6.50 -19.92
N VAL A 344 8.92 -6.38 -20.68
CA VAL A 344 10.29 -6.44 -20.14
C VAL A 344 10.84 -5.04 -20.01
N GLU A 345 11.24 -4.67 -18.79
CA GLU A 345 11.95 -3.42 -18.48
C GLU A 345 13.32 -3.78 -17.90
N GLY A 346 14.38 -3.63 -18.71
CA GLY A 346 15.72 -4.13 -18.35
C GLY A 346 15.75 -5.66 -18.28
N SER A 347 15.87 -6.21 -17.07
CA SER A 347 15.83 -7.67 -16.81
C SER A 347 14.68 -8.07 -15.89
N GLU A 348 13.67 -7.21 -15.74
CA GLU A 348 12.51 -7.45 -14.89
C GLU A 348 11.24 -7.63 -15.73
N CYS A 349 10.40 -8.58 -15.32
CA CYS A 349 9.05 -8.77 -15.82
C CYS A 349 8.11 -7.83 -15.07
N VAL A 350 7.58 -6.84 -15.77
CA VAL A 350 6.69 -5.82 -15.22
C VAL A 350 5.28 -6.05 -15.75
N GLN A 351 4.29 -6.04 -14.86
CA GLN A 351 2.90 -6.27 -15.24
C GLN A 351 2.34 -5.10 -16.05
N CYS A 352 1.57 -5.43 -17.09
CA CYS A 352 0.77 -4.46 -17.82
C CYS A 352 -0.31 -3.86 -16.90
N HIS A 353 -0.81 -2.67 -17.26
CA HIS A 353 -1.93 -2.08 -16.55
C HIS A 353 -3.18 -2.96 -16.67
N ALA A 354 -4.02 -2.99 -15.62
CA ALA A 354 -5.21 -3.83 -15.57
C ALA A 354 -6.25 -3.52 -16.66
N GLU A 355 -6.17 -2.33 -17.26
CA GLU A 355 -7.03 -1.89 -18.37
C GLU A 355 -6.49 -2.27 -19.76
N CYS A 356 -5.34 -2.96 -19.84
CA CYS A 356 -4.84 -3.48 -21.12
C CYS A 356 -5.50 -4.83 -21.45
N LEU A 357 -6.12 -4.94 -22.62
CA LEU A 357 -6.75 -6.17 -23.09
C LEU A 357 -5.68 -7.18 -23.57
N PRO A 358 -5.60 -8.41 -23.01
CA PRO A 358 -4.65 -9.41 -23.44
C PRO A 358 -4.74 -9.72 -24.94
N GLN A 359 -3.60 -9.66 -25.64
CA GLN A 359 -3.53 -9.87 -27.10
C GLN A 359 -3.05 -11.30 -27.42
N ALA A 360 -3.84 -12.05 -28.21
CA ALA A 360 -3.47 -13.43 -28.57
C ALA A 360 -2.21 -13.44 -29.45
N MET A 361 -1.16 -14.16 -29.00
CA MET A 361 0.12 -14.29 -29.72
C MET A 361 0.82 -12.96 -30.06
N ASN A 362 0.50 -11.88 -29.34
CA ASN A 362 1.10 -10.57 -29.54
C ASN A 362 1.36 -9.88 -28.19
N VAL A 363 2.17 -8.83 -28.20
CA VAL A 363 2.44 -8.00 -27.01
C VAL A 363 1.16 -7.30 -26.55
N THR A 364 0.97 -7.17 -25.23
CA THR A 364 -0.24 -6.55 -24.65
C THR A 364 -0.04 -5.09 -24.25
N CYS A 365 1.17 -4.75 -23.80
CA CYS A 365 1.56 -3.38 -23.47
C CYS A 365 3.03 -3.14 -23.80
N THR A 366 3.41 -1.86 -23.89
CA THR A 366 4.79 -1.41 -24.16
C THR A 366 5.46 -0.74 -22.97
N GLY A 367 4.74 -0.53 -21.87
CA GLY A 367 5.19 0.24 -20.72
C GLY A 367 4.21 0.19 -19.54
N ARG A 368 4.54 0.90 -18.47
CA ARG A 368 3.71 1.02 -17.27
C ARG A 368 2.55 1.98 -17.51
N GLY A 369 1.39 1.70 -16.90
CA GLY A 369 0.23 2.60 -16.95
C GLY A 369 -0.72 2.37 -18.12
N PRO A 370 -1.88 3.04 -18.12
CA PRO A 370 -2.96 2.81 -19.07
C PRO A 370 -2.70 3.34 -20.49
N ASP A 371 -1.72 4.22 -20.67
CA ASP A 371 -1.38 4.90 -21.94
C ASP A 371 -0.58 3.99 -22.89
N HIS A 372 0.02 2.93 -22.34
CA HIS A 372 0.94 2.04 -23.04
C HIS A 372 0.30 0.70 -23.41
N CYS A 373 -1.03 0.59 -23.36
CA CYS A 373 -1.74 -0.60 -23.82
C CYS A 373 -1.83 -0.64 -25.34
N ILE A 374 -1.72 -1.83 -25.93
CA ILE A 374 -2.01 -2.01 -27.37
C ILE A 374 -3.51 -1.84 -27.66
N GLN A 375 -4.36 -2.33 -26.76
CA GLN A 375 -5.81 -2.20 -26.83
C GLN A 375 -6.39 -2.12 -25.42
N CYS A 376 -7.42 -1.29 -25.23
CA CYS A 376 -8.10 -1.15 -23.95
C CYS A 376 -9.12 -2.26 -23.72
N ALA A 377 -9.21 -2.75 -22.48
CA ALA A 377 -10.19 -3.75 -22.08
C ALA A 377 -11.62 -3.19 -22.01
N HIS A 378 -11.77 -1.98 -21.46
CA HIS A 378 -13.06 -1.32 -21.27
C HIS A 378 -13.24 -0.14 -22.24
N TYR A 379 -12.87 1.09 -21.84
CA TYR A 379 -13.12 2.32 -22.61
C TYR A 379 -11.82 3.10 -22.88
N ILE A 380 -11.88 4.01 -23.86
CA ILE A 380 -10.76 4.84 -24.30
C ILE A 380 -11.08 6.31 -24.00
N ASP A 381 -10.30 6.95 -23.15
CA ASP A 381 -10.39 8.39 -22.88
C ASP A 381 -9.14 9.11 -23.38
N GLY A 382 -9.18 9.55 -24.65
CA GLY A 382 -8.01 10.13 -25.31
C GLY A 382 -6.91 9.08 -25.47
N PRO A 383 -5.70 9.28 -24.91
CA PRO A 383 -4.63 8.29 -24.93
C PRO A 383 -4.79 7.18 -23.86
N HIS A 384 -5.74 7.32 -22.92
CA HIS A 384 -5.82 6.49 -21.72
C HIS A 384 -6.82 5.35 -21.85
N CYS A 385 -6.43 4.14 -21.46
CA CYS A 385 -7.38 3.05 -21.19
C CYS A 385 -8.01 3.21 -19.80
N VAL A 386 -9.34 3.35 -19.74
CA VAL A 386 -10.08 3.59 -18.50
C VAL A 386 -11.21 2.59 -18.30
N ARG A 387 -11.44 2.22 -17.03
CA ARG A 387 -12.52 1.32 -16.63
C ARG A 387 -13.92 1.91 -16.90
N THR A 388 -14.06 3.22 -16.72
CA THR A 388 -15.30 3.99 -16.92
C THR A 388 -14.94 5.39 -17.41
N CYS A 389 -15.75 5.97 -18.29
CA CYS A 389 -15.53 7.34 -18.76
C CYS A 389 -15.61 8.36 -17.58
N PRO A 390 -14.81 9.45 -17.62
CA PRO A 390 -14.85 10.49 -16.60
C PRO A 390 -16.26 11.07 -16.40
N ALA A 391 -16.75 11.03 -15.17
CA ALA A 391 -18.11 11.43 -14.82
C ALA A 391 -18.08 12.30 -13.55
N GLY A 392 -18.27 13.62 -13.73
CA GLY A 392 -18.30 14.58 -12.62
C GLY A 392 -16.91 14.95 -12.09
N VAL A 393 -15.88 14.84 -12.92
CA VAL A 393 -14.53 15.33 -12.56
C VAL A 393 -14.46 16.84 -12.78
N MET A 394 -13.74 17.56 -11.92
CA MET A 394 -13.63 19.01 -12.04
C MET A 394 -12.69 19.35 -13.20
N GLY A 395 -13.17 20.15 -14.15
CA GLY A 395 -12.38 20.71 -15.25
C GLY A 395 -12.12 22.20 -15.09
N GLU A 396 -11.62 22.82 -16.15
CA GLU A 396 -11.36 24.26 -16.19
C GLU A 396 -12.63 25.10 -15.95
N ASN A 397 -12.43 26.32 -15.45
CA ASN A 397 -13.50 27.29 -15.18
C ASN A 397 -14.60 26.80 -14.21
N SER A 398 -14.24 25.91 -13.25
CA SER A 398 -15.18 25.32 -12.29
C SER A 398 -16.34 24.55 -12.94
N THR A 399 -16.12 23.99 -14.14
CA THR A 399 -17.12 23.17 -14.83
C THR A 399 -16.88 21.69 -14.58
N LEU A 400 -17.96 20.92 -14.36
CA LEU A 400 -17.87 19.47 -14.26
C LEU A 400 -17.76 18.87 -15.64
N VAL A 401 -16.77 18.01 -15.83
CA VAL A 401 -16.57 17.25 -17.06
C VAL A 401 -17.34 15.94 -16.94
N TRP A 402 -18.26 15.77 -17.88
CA TRP A 402 -19.02 14.55 -18.06
C TRP A 402 -18.73 13.99 -19.44
N LYS A 403 -18.41 12.70 -19.50
CA LYS A 403 -18.23 11.96 -20.74
C LYS A 403 -19.13 10.73 -20.78
N TYR A 404 -19.58 10.38 -21.97
CA TYR A 404 -20.28 9.14 -22.27
C TYR A 404 -19.45 8.29 -23.23
N ALA A 405 -19.67 6.98 -23.23
CA ALA A 405 -19.04 6.08 -24.17
C ALA A 405 -19.87 5.96 -25.45
N ASP A 406 -19.24 6.11 -26.61
CA ASP A 406 -19.87 5.84 -27.89
C ASP A 406 -19.87 4.33 -28.23
N ALA A 407 -20.44 3.96 -29.37
CA ALA A 407 -20.50 2.56 -29.83
C ALA A 407 -19.11 1.93 -30.02
N SER A 408 -18.08 2.75 -30.22
CA SER A 408 -16.69 2.31 -30.32
C SER A 408 -15.95 2.28 -28.97
N ARG A 409 -16.67 2.48 -27.85
CA ARG A 409 -16.14 2.56 -26.48
C ARG A 409 -15.20 3.75 -26.24
N VAL A 410 -15.26 4.78 -27.09
CA VAL A 410 -14.49 6.01 -26.92
C VAL A 410 -15.30 7.00 -26.09
N CYS A 411 -14.66 7.60 -25.09
CA CYS A 411 -15.25 8.60 -24.22
C CYS A 411 -15.36 9.95 -24.94
N ARG A 412 -16.59 10.44 -25.09
CA ARG A 412 -16.91 11.72 -25.73
C ARG A 412 -17.52 12.68 -24.71
N LEU A 413 -17.23 13.96 -24.85
CA LEU A 413 -17.80 15.00 -23.99
C LEU A 413 -19.32 15.07 -24.15
N CYS A 414 -20.01 15.18 -23.01
CA CYS A 414 -21.42 15.53 -22.97
C CYS A 414 -21.66 16.95 -23.49
N HIS A 415 -22.91 17.23 -23.87
CA HIS A 415 -23.32 18.59 -24.20
C HIS A 415 -23.14 19.51 -22.97
N PRO A 416 -22.69 20.77 -23.12
CA PRO A 416 -22.42 21.67 -21.99
C PRO A 416 -23.60 21.87 -21.02
N ASN A 417 -24.84 21.73 -21.50
CA ASN A 417 -26.05 21.83 -20.68
C ASN A 417 -26.37 20.56 -19.87
N CYS A 418 -25.70 19.44 -20.11
CA CYS A 418 -25.88 18.21 -19.34
C CYS A 418 -25.09 18.27 -18.01
N THR A 419 -25.55 19.08 -17.05
CA THR A 419 -24.82 19.31 -15.78
C THR A 419 -24.78 18.11 -14.84
N TYR A 420 -25.62 17.10 -15.06
CA TYR A 420 -25.73 15.87 -14.26
C TYR A 420 -25.30 14.61 -15.03
N GLY A 421 -24.54 14.76 -16.12
CA GLY A 421 -24.14 13.66 -16.99
C GLY A 421 -25.06 13.43 -18.18
N CYS A 422 -24.63 12.54 -19.07
CA CYS A 422 -25.35 12.17 -20.29
C CYS A 422 -25.04 10.71 -20.66
N ASP A 423 -25.95 10.09 -21.42
CA ASP A 423 -25.79 8.73 -21.95
C ASP A 423 -25.55 8.74 -23.48
N GLY A 424 -25.49 9.92 -24.09
CA GLY A 424 -25.35 10.07 -25.54
C GLY A 424 -25.04 11.50 -25.99
N PRO A 425 -24.86 11.73 -27.31
CA PRO A 425 -24.53 13.04 -27.85
C PRO A 425 -25.68 14.05 -27.74
N GLY A 426 -25.31 15.32 -27.62
CA GLY A 426 -26.24 16.45 -27.68
C GLY A 426 -27.22 16.52 -26.50
N LEU A 427 -28.20 17.42 -26.61
CA LEU A 427 -29.26 17.57 -25.61
C LEU A 427 -30.16 16.33 -25.44
N PRO A 428 -30.48 15.54 -26.49
CA PRO A 428 -31.30 14.33 -26.34
C PRO A 428 -30.64 13.26 -25.46
N GLY A 429 -29.32 13.26 -25.36
CA GLY A 429 -28.55 12.35 -24.51
C GLY A 429 -28.48 12.76 -23.05
N CYS A 430 -28.89 13.98 -22.69
CA CYS A 430 -29.05 14.34 -21.28
C CYS A 430 -30.34 13.67 -20.77
N PRO A 431 -30.32 12.93 -19.65
CA PRO A 431 -31.56 12.51 -19.01
C PRO A 431 -32.38 13.75 -18.64
N ASN A 432 -33.60 13.85 -19.19
CA ASN A 432 -34.54 14.91 -18.82
C ASN A 432 -34.91 14.78 -17.33
N GLY A 433 -34.19 15.51 -16.49
CA GLY A 433 -34.54 15.79 -15.10
C GLY A 433 -33.88 14.91 -14.05
N GLY A 434 -32.86 15.45 -13.39
CA GLY A 434 -32.48 15.18 -11.99
C GLY A 434 -32.23 13.74 -11.56
N PRO A 435 -31.85 13.51 -10.28
CA PRO A 435 -31.58 12.16 -9.78
C PRO A 435 -32.90 11.37 -9.73
N LYS A 436 -33.06 10.40 -10.64
CA LYS A 436 -34.12 9.40 -10.52
C LYS A 436 -33.78 8.49 -9.33
N ILE A 437 -34.44 8.74 -8.21
CA ILE A 437 -34.54 7.77 -7.12
C ILE A 437 -35.06 6.46 -7.75
N PRO A 438 -34.38 5.32 -7.57
CA PRO A 438 -34.81 4.06 -8.18
C PRO A 438 -36.18 3.68 -7.61
N SER A 439 -37.23 3.86 -8.42
CA SER A 439 -38.62 3.55 -8.07
C SER A 439 -38.91 2.03 -8.15
N ILE A 440 -38.04 1.22 -7.55
CA ILE A 440 -38.28 -0.23 -7.41
C ILE A 440 -39.06 -0.52 -6.10
N ALA A 441 -39.17 0.45 -5.19
CA ALA A 441 -39.83 0.25 -3.89
C ALA A 441 -41.36 0.39 -3.90
N THR A 442 -41.98 1.03 -4.91
CA THR A 442 -43.44 1.26 -4.91
C THR A 442 -44.26 0.06 -5.42
N GLY A 443 -43.67 -0.81 -6.26
CA GLY A 443 -44.36 -2.02 -6.76
C GLY A 443 -44.47 -3.14 -5.72
N ILE A 444 -43.44 -3.31 -4.90
CA ILE A 444 -43.37 -4.42 -3.92
C ILE A 444 -44.31 -4.15 -2.73
N VAL A 445 -44.41 -2.90 -2.27
CA VAL A 445 -45.30 -2.53 -1.16
C VAL A 445 -46.77 -2.59 -1.58
N GLY A 446 -47.10 -2.19 -2.81
CA GLY A 446 -48.46 -2.30 -3.35
C GLY A 446 -48.90 -3.76 -3.52
N GLY A 447 -48.02 -4.63 -4.03
CA GLY A 447 -48.29 -6.06 -4.19
C GLY A 447 -48.47 -6.79 -2.86
N LEU A 448 -47.61 -6.52 -1.86
CA LEU A 448 -47.72 -7.11 -0.53
C LEU A 448 -49.02 -6.69 0.18
N LEU A 449 -49.44 -5.43 0.03
CA LEU A 449 -50.69 -4.97 0.65
C LEU A 449 -51.91 -5.68 0.06
N LEU A 450 -51.91 -5.93 -1.26
CA LEU A 450 -52.99 -6.60 -1.96
C LEU A 450 -53.08 -8.09 -1.57
N VAL A 451 -51.94 -8.76 -1.40
CA VAL A 451 -51.89 -10.16 -0.92
C VAL A 451 -52.39 -10.27 0.52
N VAL A 452 -52.04 -9.33 1.40
CA VAL A 452 -52.51 -9.33 2.80
C VAL A 452 -54.02 -9.09 2.88
N VAL A 453 -54.57 -8.18 2.06
CA VAL A 453 -56.02 -7.93 2.02
C VAL A 453 -56.79 -9.15 1.51
N VAL A 454 -56.28 -9.83 0.47
CA VAL A 454 -56.89 -11.07 -0.04
C VAL A 454 -56.81 -12.20 0.99
N ALA A 455 -55.69 -12.35 1.67
CA ALA A 455 -55.52 -13.36 2.73
C ALA A 455 -56.47 -13.13 3.92
N LEU A 456 -56.64 -11.88 4.34
CA LEU A 456 -57.61 -11.50 5.38
C LEU A 456 -59.06 -11.73 4.93
N GLY A 457 -59.38 -11.46 3.66
CA GLY A 457 -60.69 -11.74 3.09
C GLY A 457 -61.02 -13.24 3.07
N ILE A 458 -60.08 -14.08 2.64
CA ILE A 458 -60.23 -15.54 2.64
C ILE A 458 -60.32 -16.09 4.07
N GLY A 459 -59.51 -15.56 4.99
CA GLY A 459 -59.55 -15.96 6.41
C GLY A 459 -60.86 -15.61 7.11
N LEU A 460 -61.51 -14.51 6.72
CA LEU A 460 -62.85 -14.15 7.22
C LEU A 460 -63.96 -14.99 6.58
N PHE A 461 -63.79 -15.43 5.33
CA PHE A 461 -64.76 -16.28 4.63
C PHE A 461 -64.74 -17.73 5.13
N LEU A 462 -63.57 -18.25 5.52
CA LEU A 462 -63.42 -19.58 6.13
C LEU A 462 -63.82 -19.63 7.62
N ARG A 463 -64.09 -18.47 8.24
CA ARG A 463 -64.51 -18.36 9.65
C ARG A 463 -66.03 -18.15 9.81
N ARG A 464 -66.76 -17.98 8.70
CA ARG A 464 -68.22 -18.15 8.62
C ARG A 464 -68.51 -19.56 8.12
#